data_AF-A0A660UR45-F1
#
_entry.id   AF-A0A660UR45-F1
#
_cell.length_a   1.000
_cell.length_b   1.000
_cell.length_c   1.000
_cell.angle_alpha   90.00
_cell.angle_beta   90.00
_cell.angle_gamma   90.00
#
_symmetry.space_group_name_H-M   'P 1'
#
loop_
_entity.id
_entity.type
_entity.pdbx_description
1 polymer ?
#
loop_
_entity_poly.entity_id
_entity_poly.type
_entity_poly.pdbx_seq_one_letter_code
_entity_poly.pdbx_strand_id
1 'polypeptide(L)'
;MKIVIIICRQKRMASYHLPTGIGIVSACLKQAGHDVVMVNPNHSLEDYESLLEKEFERHKPDVVATGGMGFQLNEIRFITDIARRMVPEAIIIIGGPLVTNVPSVAMTGVPAADFGIIGEGEYSTVELLDALETGSDITAVKGIIYRDKQNHQTLNQTAARPLIDNLDLLPMVDMEGLGFDTYAGLHRPGECAPALILDSDTRVMPLLTSRGCPFKCTFCVHEAAGQRYRCRSLDIVFSEIRHAVDTYNINALLIYDDLFCLNPTRLKEFCRRIAPLGLRWECSMVAKQINPEMLKMMKESGCCCISIGVESMSPTVLKSMKKGATVEQIELALTQIYEAEMAVWSNLIFFDPAETLQTVDESLEWFSNHPQFDFRFAKIGHHPGSLIYDEAVKNGLIGDQLKYLQSGNCEINGTSMSADDFNLAHKLIRRAQLTFGYAGRIADCKIDKSGTVNLTCCCPYCGTAGQCRLAGVIVNLNCPSCNRIYRAPVAKRVTPSPNAAADIDRLTQLMKTESSPDRIYDIWRRIVAINPYHDEAWKQLLHHAEQKNNYRLYAVILRNLLLIDPYVSEGFRKMAEVLTFLGLDKRATKYTLKAEHLNQSGITQSTATFSPNQQGGSLKSELETMIDMKAPISDELF
;
A
#
# COMPACT_ATOMS: atom_id res chain seq x y z
N MET A 1 -4.63 -31.52 19.61
CA MET A 1 -4.87 -31.40 18.15
C MET A 1 -3.72 -30.65 17.49
N LYS A 2 -3.37 -30.98 16.24
CA LYS A 2 -2.38 -30.25 15.44
C LYS A 2 -3.04 -29.15 14.61
N ILE A 3 -2.61 -27.91 14.84
CA ILE A 3 -3.20 -26.70 14.25
C ILE A 3 -2.23 -26.13 13.23
N VAL A 4 -2.74 -25.90 12.01
CA VAL A 4 -2.01 -25.20 10.95
C VAL A 4 -2.69 -23.87 10.68
N ILE A 5 -1.97 -22.77 10.95
CA ILE A 5 -2.41 -21.41 10.66
C ILE A 5 -1.80 -20.96 9.33
N ILE A 6 -2.63 -20.67 8.33
CA ILE A 6 -2.20 -20.18 7.02
C ILE A 6 -2.35 -18.66 6.97
N ILE A 7 -1.26 -17.96 6.67
CA ILE A 7 -1.27 -16.51 6.40
C ILE A 7 -1.74 -16.27 4.96
N CYS A 8 -2.73 -15.40 4.76
CA CYS A 8 -3.17 -15.02 3.42
C CYS A 8 -2.04 -14.40 2.59
N ARG A 9 -1.95 -14.78 1.31
CA ARG A 9 -0.98 -14.23 0.37
C ARG A 9 -1.43 -12.84 -0.07
N GLN A 10 -0.54 -11.84 0.00
CA GLN A 10 -0.88 -10.44 -0.30
C GLN A 10 -0.52 -9.99 -1.73
N LYS A 11 -0.05 -10.90 -2.58
CA LYS A 11 0.49 -10.71 -3.96
C LYS A 11 1.97 -10.28 -4.03
N ARG A 12 2.60 -10.56 -5.18
CA ARG A 12 4.04 -10.44 -5.53
C ARG A 12 4.61 -9.01 -5.49
N MET A 13 4.52 -8.32 -4.37
CA MET A 13 5.41 -7.19 -4.08
C MET A 13 6.63 -7.74 -3.34
N ALA A 14 7.79 -7.11 -3.50
CA ALA A 14 9.03 -7.53 -2.83
C ALA A 14 8.89 -7.55 -1.28
N SER A 15 7.90 -6.83 -0.74
CA SER A 15 7.44 -6.90 0.65
C SER A 15 5.92 -6.94 0.76
N TYR A 16 5.42 -7.42 1.90
CA TYR A 16 4.02 -7.42 2.28
C TYR A 16 3.84 -6.85 3.69
N HIS A 17 2.60 -6.64 4.15
CA HIS A 17 2.37 -6.25 5.55
C HIS A 17 2.38 -7.50 6.43
N LEU A 18 3.33 -7.62 7.35
CA LEU A 18 3.35 -8.74 8.28
C LEU A 18 2.12 -8.67 9.21
N PRO A 19 1.25 -9.70 9.25
CA PRO A 19 0.03 -9.66 10.03
C PRO A 19 0.30 -10.03 11.50
N THR A 20 0.71 -9.06 12.31
CA THR A 20 1.05 -9.29 13.73
C THR A 20 -0.11 -9.87 14.55
N GLY A 21 -1.36 -9.50 14.25
CA GLY A 21 -2.54 -10.00 14.96
C GLY A 21 -2.68 -11.53 14.96
N ILE A 22 -2.48 -12.18 13.81
CA ILE A 22 -2.56 -13.66 13.73
C ILE A 22 -1.35 -14.33 14.40
N GLY A 23 -0.21 -13.65 14.46
CA GLY A 23 0.95 -14.08 15.25
C GLY A 23 0.69 -14.04 16.76
N ILE A 24 -0.10 -13.10 17.26
CA ILE A 24 -0.50 -13.07 18.68
C ILE A 24 -1.47 -14.22 18.99
N VAL A 25 -2.41 -14.52 18.08
CA VAL A 25 -3.31 -15.69 18.22
C VAL A 25 -2.49 -16.99 18.27
N SER A 26 -1.49 -17.15 17.38
CA SER A 26 -0.56 -18.29 17.42
C SER A 26 0.16 -18.39 18.77
N ALA A 27 0.69 -17.27 19.28
CA ALA A 27 1.37 -17.23 20.57
C ALA A 27 0.45 -17.63 21.74
N CYS A 28 -0.81 -17.18 21.73
CA CYS A 28 -1.80 -17.56 22.76
C CYS A 28 -2.09 -19.07 22.72
N LEU A 29 -2.26 -19.63 21.53
CA LEU A 29 -2.50 -21.07 21.36
C LEU A 29 -1.30 -21.91 21.81
N LYS A 30 -0.07 -21.49 21.48
CA LYS A 30 1.16 -22.13 21.97
C LYS A 30 1.28 -22.04 23.49
N GLN A 31 0.95 -20.88 24.08
CA GLN A 31 0.96 -20.69 25.54
C GLN A 31 -0.08 -21.57 26.25
N ALA A 32 -1.23 -21.82 25.62
CA ALA A 32 -2.25 -22.75 26.11
C ALA A 32 -1.85 -24.24 25.95
N GLY A 33 -0.74 -24.54 25.27
CA GLY A 33 -0.20 -25.88 25.12
C GLY A 33 -0.63 -26.61 23.85
N HIS A 34 -1.27 -25.94 22.90
CA HIS A 34 -1.61 -26.56 21.62
C HIS A 34 -0.38 -26.68 20.68
N ASP A 35 -0.40 -27.69 19.80
CA ASP A 35 0.60 -27.87 18.73
C ASP A 35 0.24 -26.99 17.53
N VAL A 36 0.97 -25.88 17.35
CA VAL A 36 0.68 -24.85 16.35
C VAL A 36 1.84 -24.68 15.38
N VAL A 37 1.53 -24.81 14.09
CA VAL A 37 2.41 -24.47 12.98
C VAL A 37 1.82 -23.31 12.18
N MET A 38 2.63 -22.33 11.87
CA MET A 38 2.26 -21.24 10.96
C MET A 38 2.92 -21.46 9.59
N VAL A 39 2.15 -21.27 8.53
CA VAL A 39 2.62 -21.30 7.15
C VAL A 39 2.49 -19.90 6.58
N ASN A 40 3.59 -19.39 6.02
CA ASN A 40 3.63 -18.08 5.39
C ASN A 40 3.91 -18.17 3.88
N PRO A 41 2.87 -18.27 3.04
CA PRO A 41 2.99 -18.32 1.59
C PRO A 41 3.69 -17.11 0.95
N ASN A 42 3.79 -15.98 1.66
CA ASN A 42 4.47 -14.79 1.15
C ASN A 42 6.00 -14.97 1.06
N HIS A 43 6.56 -15.99 1.71
CA HIS A 43 8.00 -16.31 1.66
C HIS A 43 8.36 -17.28 0.53
N SER A 44 7.38 -17.74 -0.25
CA SER A 44 7.60 -18.69 -1.33
C SER A 44 7.25 -18.10 -2.70
N LEU A 45 8.10 -18.42 -3.68
CA LEU A 45 7.87 -18.16 -5.10
C LEU A 45 7.10 -19.30 -5.77
N GLU A 46 6.86 -20.40 -5.07
CA GLU A 46 6.09 -21.54 -5.59
C GLU A 46 4.67 -21.13 -5.98
N ASP A 47 4.07 -21.99 -6.82
CA ASP A 47 2.64 -21.92 -7.06
C ASP A 47 1.89 -22.08 -5.73
N TYR A 48 0.82 -21.30 -5.60
CA TYR A 48 0.17 -21.18 -4.31
C TYR A 48 -0.55 -22.46 -3.89
N GLU A 49 -1.25 -23.11 -4.82
CA GLU A 49 -1.99 -24.33 -4.54
C GLU A 49 -1.02 -25.45 -4.19
N SER A 50 0.03 -25.63 -5.00
CA SER A 50 1.06 -26.64 -4.75
C SER A 50 1.76 -26.46 -3.40
N LEU A 51 2.00 -25.22 -2.97
CA LEU A 51 2.56 -24.95 -1.65
C LEU A 51 1.59 -25.40 -0.54
N LEU A 52 0.32 -25.02 -0.62
CA LEU A 52 -0.68 -25.40 0.37
C LEU A 52 -0.87 -26.92 0.44
N GLU A 53 -0.93 -27.60 -0.71
CA GLU A 53 -1.02 -29.06 -0.78
C GLU A 53 0.14 -29.74 -0.06
N LYS A 54 1.39 -29.31 -0.34
CA LYS A 54 2.58 -29.83 0.35
C LYS A 54 2.54 -29.62 1.86
N GLU A 55 2.15 -28.42 2.31
CA GLU A 55 2.08 -28.13 3.73
C GLU A 55 0.98 -28.92 4.43
N PHE A 56 -0.18 -29.14 3.79
CA PHE A 56 -1.23 -30.01 4.33
C PHE A 56 -0.83 -31.48 4.35
N GLU A 57 -0.15 -32.00 3.32
CA GLU A 57 0.40 -33.36 3.30
C GLU A 57 1.47 -33.57 4.38
N ARG A 58 2.35 -32.59 4.55
CA ARG A 58 3.44 -32.60 5.52
C ARG A 58 2.91 -32.55 6.95
N HIS A 59 1.98 -31.65 7.22
CA HIS A 59 1.54 -31.38 8.58
C HIS A 59 0.35 -32.24 9.00
N LYS A 60 -0.53 -32.66 8.07
CA LYS A 60 -1.76 -33.40 8.36
C LYS A 60 -2.56 -32.77 9.51
N PRO A 61 -2.99 -31.50 9.37
CA PRO A 61 -3.65 -30.78 10.45
C PRO A 61 -4.99 -31.40 10.85
N ASP A 62 -5.28 -31.37 12.15
CA ASP A 62 -6.63 -31.57 12.71
C ASP A 62 -7.45 -30.26 12.61
N VAL A 63 -6.77 -29.12 12.58
CA VAL A 63 -7.37 -27.79 12.48
C VAL A 63 -6.62 -26.95 11.46
N VAL A 64 -7.35 -26.34 10.53
CA VAL A 64 -6.83 -25.32 9.61
C VAL A 64 -7.44 -23.97 9.98
N ALA A 65 -6.59 -23.00 10.31
CA ALA A 65 -7.02 -21.65 10.66
C ALA A 65 -6.45 -20.61 9.69
N THR A 66 -7.25 -19.62 9.32
CA THR A 66 -6.79 -18.47 8.52
C THR A 66 -7.65 -17.23 8.80
N GLY A 67 -7.30 -16.08 8.24
CA GLY A 67 -8.07 -14.86 8.47
C GLY A 67 -7.49 -13.65 7.77
N GLY A 68 -8.30 -12.60 7.63
CA GLY A 68 -7.91 -11.42 6.89
C GLY A 68 -8.98 -10.34 6.83
N MET A 69 -8.69 -9.31 6.04
CA MET A 69 -9.58 -8.18 5.78
C MET A 69 -10.67 -8.53 4.74
N GLY A 70 -11.68 -7.66 4.62
CA GLY A 70 -12.81 -7.87 3.71
C GLY A 70 -12.43 -8.18 2.26
N PHE A 71 -11.41 -7.51 1.73
CA PHE A 71 -10.91 -7.73 0.36
C PHE A 71 -10.15 -9.06 0.17
N GLN A 72 -9.88 -9.81 1.26
CA GLN A 72 -9.22 -11.11 1.24
C GLN A 72 -10.21 -12.27 1.27
N LEU A 73 -11.52 -12.04 1.12
CA LEU A 73 -12.54 -13.10 1.09
C LEU A 73 -12.17 -14.24 0.12
N ASN A 74 -11.80 -13.91 -1.12
CA ASN A 74 -11.45 -14.91 -2.13
C ASN A 74 -10.20 -15.70 -1.77
N GLU A 75 -9.24 -15.04 -1.12
CA GLU A 75 -7.98 -15.63 -0.68
C GLU A 75 -8.20 -16.61 0.48
N ILE A 76 -9.02 -16.21 1.45
CA ILE A 76 -9.46 -17.06 2.56
C ILE A 76 -10.22 -18.27 2.01
N ARG A 77 -11.19 -18.03 1.11
CA ARG A 77 -11.95 -19.11 0.46
C ARG A 77 -11.03 -20.09 -0.28
N PHE A 78 -10.06 -19.59 -1.01
CA PHE A 78 -9.09 -20.42 -1.73
C PHE A 78 -8.34 -21.37 -0.79
N ILE A 79 -7.84 -20.85 0.33
CA ILE A 79 -7.17 -21.65 1.37
C ILE A 79 -8.12 -22.72 1.92
N THR A 80 -9.35 -22.33 2.30
CA THR A 80 -10.30 -23.25 2.95
C THR A 80 -10.84 -24.32 2.00
N ASP A 81 -11.02 -23.99 0.71
CA ASP A 81 -11.50 -24.94 -0.29
C ASP A 81 -10.43 -26.03 -0.55
N ILE A 82 -9.15 -25.65 -0.61
CA ILE A 82 -8.03 -26.62 -0.70
C ILE A 82 -7.93 -27.45 0.59
N ALA A 83 -8.05 -26.82 1.76
CA ALA A 83 -8.03 -27.52 3.04
C ALA A 83 -9.15 -28.58 3.09
N ARG A 84 -10.39 -28.22 2.76
CA ARG A 84 -11.51 -29.17 2.75
C ARG A 84 -11.31 -30.33 1.78
N ARG A 85 -10.63 -30.10 0.65
CA ARG A 85 -10.28 -31.14 -0.33
C ARG A 85 -9.20 -32.09 0.17
N MET A 86 -8.16 -31.57 0.82
CA MET A 86 -6.95 -32.33 1.21
C MET A 86 -7.06 -32.97 2.60
N VAL A 87 -7.71 -32.29 3.53
CA VAL A 87 -7.90 -32.70 4.92
C VAL A 87 -9.38 -32.56 5.31
N PRO A 88 -10.27 -33.39 4.73
CA PRO A 88 -11.72 -33.21 4.84
C PRO A 88 -12.27 -33.29 6.27
N GLU A 89 -11.57 -33.94 7.19
CA GLU A 89 -11.95 -34.06 8.60
C GLU A 89 -11.44 -32.90 9.47
N ALA A 90 -10.56 -32.05 8.93
CA ALA A 90 -10.02 -30.93 9.69
C ALA A 90 -11.11 -29.91 9.98
N ILE A 91 -11.07 -29.35 11.19
CA ILE A 91 -11.90 -28.22 11.59
C ILE A 91 -11.33 -26.96 10.92
N ILE A 92 -12.16 -26.23 10.19
CA ILE A 92 -11.75 -25.02 9.47
C ILE A 92 -12.25 -23.78 10.21
N ILE A 93 -11.31 -22.95 10.67
CA ILE A 93 -11.59 -21.72 11.43
C ILE A 93 -11.14 -20.51 10.60
N ILE A 94 -12.04 -19.53 10.44
CA ILE A 94 -11.71 -18.25 9.83
C ILE A 94 -11.82 -17.09 10.83
N GLY A 95 -11.13 -15.98 10.60
CA GLY A 95 -11.20 -14.83 11.49
C GLY A 95 -10.73 -13.52 10.87
N GLY A 96 -10.46 -12.56 11.75
CA GLY A 96 -9.99 -11.23 11.39
C GLY A 96 -11.12 -10.25 11.05
N PRO A 97 -10.78 -9.06 10.52
CA PRO A 97 -11.75 -8.00 10.25
C PRO A 97 -12.88 -8.39 9.31
N LEU A 98 -12.67 -9.29 8.34
CA LEU A 98 -13.73 -9.79 7.47
C LEU A 98 -14.88 -10.42 8.29
N VAL A 99 -14.54 -11.37 9.16
CA VAL A 99 -15.54 -12.10 9.97
C VAL A 99 -16.12 -11.19 11.06
N THR A 100 -15.30 -10.31 11.62
CA THR A 100 -15.73 -9.35 12.65
C THR A 100 -16.78 -8.39 12.11
N ASN A 101 -16.56 -7.85 10.91
CA ASN A 101 -17.36 -6.75 10.39
C ASN A 101 -18.62 -7.23 9.67
N VAL A 102 -18.58 -8.41 9.03
CA VAL A 102 -19.72 -8.97 8.29
C VAL A 102 -19.82 -10.50 8.48
N PRO A 103 -20.10 -10.99 9.69
CA PRO A 103 -19.90 -12.40 10.06
C PRO A 103 -20.70 -13.38 9.18
N SER A 104 -22.00 -13.14 9.02
CA SER A 104 -22.87 -14.03 8.25
C SER A 104 -22.55 -14.00 6.76
N VAL A 105 -22.16 -12.84 6.21
CA VAL A 105 -21.74 -12.70 4.80
C VAL A 105 -20.41 -13.42 4.57
N ALA A 106 -19.46 -13.27 5.51
CA ALA A 106 -18.16 -13.93 5.47
C ALA A 106 -18.32 -15.46 5.50
N MET A 107 -19.09 -15.99 6.46
CA MET A 107 -19.37 -17.43 6.55
C MET A 107 -20.13 -17.92 5.31
N THR A 108 -21.05 -17.16 4.75
CA THR A 108 -21.73 -17.54 3.50
C THR A 108 -20.76 -17.59 2.32
N GLY A 109 -19.82 -16.64 2.25
CA GLY A 109 -18.81 -16.57 1.19
C GLY A 109 -17.68 -17.59 1.31
N VAL A 110 -17.53 -18.21 2.47
CA VAL A 110 -16.52 -19.24 2.76
C VAL A 110 -17.23 -20.53 3.22
N PRO A 111 -17.87 -21.27 2.29
CA PRO A 111 -18.71 -22.42 2.63
C PRO A 111 -17.95 -23.53 3.38
N ALA A 112 -16.65 -23.68 3.11
CA ALA A 112 -15.80 -24.69 3.74
C ALA A 112 -15.50 -24.42 5.22
N ALA A 113 -15.66 -23.19 5.71
CA ALA A 113 -15.39 -22.85 7.11
C ALA A 113 -16.47 -23.37 8.05
N ASP A 114 -16.05 -23.97 9.16
CA ASP A 114 -16.91 -24.50 10.22
C ASP A 114 -17.21 -23.42 11.28
N PHE A 115 -16.17 -22.64 11.61
CA PHE A 115 -16.21 -21.59 12.63
C PHE A 115 -15.63 -20.28 12.10
N GLY A 116 -16.16 -19.17 12.59
CA GLY A 116 -15.66 -17.83 12.41
C GLY A 116 -15.43 -17.15 13.77
N ILE A 117 -14.30 -16.47 13.93
CA ILE A 117 -13.98 -15.70 15.13
C ILE A 117 -14.36 -14.22 14.91
N ILE A 118 -15.16 -13.68 15.82
CA ILE A 118 -15.66 -12.30 15.81
C ILE A 118 -14.92 -11.50 16.89
N GLY A 119 -14.26 -10.41 16.49
CA GLY A 119 -13.52 -9.52 17.38
C GLY A 119 -12.07 -9.97 17.62
N GLU A 120 -11.57 -9.70 18.83
CA GLU A 120 -10.22 -10.09 19.27
C GLU A 120 -10.16 -11.62 19.50
N GLY A 121 -9.40 -12.31 18.65
CA GLY A 121 -9.41 -13.78 18.56
C GLY A 121 -8.53 -14.51 19.56
N GLU A 122 -7.67 -13.81 20.29
CA GLU A 122 -6.66 -14.38 21.18
C GLU A 122 -7.25 -15.37 22.19
N TYR A 123 -8.32 -14.98 22.88
CA TYR A 123 -8.99 -15.83 23.85
C TYR A 123 -10.11 -16.68 23.23
N SER A 124 -10.87 -16.14 22.26
CA SER A 124 -11.96 -16.88 21.60
C SER A 124 -11.45 -18.13 20.90
N THR A 125 -10.30 -18.06 20.24
CA THR A 125 -9.74 -19.19 19.50
C THR A 125 -9.21 -20.27 20.44
N VAL A 126 -8.56 -19.89 21.55
CA VAL A 126 -8.12 -20.84 22.59
C VAL A 126 -9.32 -21.56 23.21
N GLU A 127 -10.29 -20.81 23.72
CA GLU A 127 -11.48 -21.39 24.37
C GLU A 127 -12.29 -22.28 23.41
N LEU A 128 -12.38 -21.92 22.13
CA LEU A 128 -13.03 -22.75 21.12
C LEU A 128 -12.30 -24.08 20.94
N LEU A 129 -10.97 -24.04 20.82
CA LEU A 129 -10.17 -25.25 20.59
C LEU A 129 -10.13 -26.15 21.82
N ASP A 130 -10.04 -25.59 23.02
CA ASP A 130 -10.17 -26.32 24.28
C ASP A 130 -11.54 -27.01 24.38
N ALA A 131 -12.61 -26.30 24.02
CA ALA A 131 -13.96 -26.88 24.02
C ALA A 131 -14.10 -28.02 23.02
N LEU A 132 -13.53 -27.88 21.81
CA LEU A 132 -13.54 -28.92 20.79
C LEU A 132 -12.69 -30.13 21.19
N GLU A 133 -11.54 -29.94 21.82
CA GLU A 133 -10.66 -31.02 22.29
C GLU A 133 -11.29 -31.84 23.43
N THR A 134 -11.95 -31.14 24.36
CA THR A 134 -12.56 -31.75 25.55
C THR A 134 -14.00 -32.24 25.33
N GLY A 135 -14.61 -31.89 24.19
CA GLY A 135 -16.03 -32.14 23.93
C GLY A 135 -16.97 -31.28 24.78
N SER A 136 -16.49 -30.13 25.27
CA SER A 136 -17.30 -29.17 26.03
C SER A 136 -18.26 -28.37 25.13
N ASP A 137 -19.22 -27.69 25.75
CA ASP A 137 -20.21 -26.88 25.04
C ASP A 137 -19.58 -25.59 24.44
N ILE A 138 -19.53 -25.55 23.11
CA ILE A 138 -19.02 -24.40 22.35
C ILE A 138 -19.90 -23.15 22.48
N THR A 139 -21.17 -23.27 22.90
CA THR A 139 -22.07 -22.11 23.02
C THR A 139 -21.67 -21.15 24.14
N ALA A 140 -20.86 -21.63 25.10
CA ALA A 140 -20.28 -20.82 26.16
C ALA A 140 -19.11 -19.94 25.67
N VAL A 141 -18.49 -20.28 24.53
CA VAL A 141 -17.36 -19.54 23.97
C VAL A 141 -17.85 -18.25 23.35
N LYS A 142 -17.41 -17.11 23.86
CA LYS A 142 -17.83 -15.79 23.37
C LYS A 142 -17.11 -15.41 22.08
N GLY A 143 -17.82 -14.72 21.19
CA GLY A 143 -17.26 -14.13 19.97
C GLY A 143 -17.03 -15.14 18.86
N ILE A 144 -17.93 -16.11 18.67
CA ILE A 144 -17.87 -17.06 17.55
C ILE A 144 -19.17 -17.07 16.73
N ILE A 145 -19.03 -17.32 15.44
CA ILE A 145 -20.09 -17.73 14.53
C ILE A 145 -19.77 -19.15 14.04
N TYR A 146 -20.76 -20.01 13.90
CA TYR A 146 -20.52 -21.40 13.51
C TYR A 146 -21.70 -22.00 12.73
N ARG A 147 -21.41 -23.03 11.94
CA ARG A 147 -22.44 -23.81 11.24
C ARG A 147 -23.11 -24.82 12.16
N ASP A 148 -24.42 -24.94 12.04
CA ASP A 148 -25.15 -25.99 12.73
C ASP A 148 -24.79 -27.38 12.18
N LYS A 149 -24.58 -28.36 13.08
CA LYS A 149 -24.22 -29.74 12.71
C LYS A 149 -25.35 -30.49 12.01
N GLN A 150 -26.60 -30.18 12.30
CA GLN A 150 -27.78 -30.81 11.70
C GLN A 150 -28.17 -30.14 10.38
N ASN A 151 -27.93 -28.83 10.26
CA ASN A 151 -28.15 -28.07 9.04
C ASN A 151 -27.01 -27.09 8.75
N HIS A 152 -26.05 -27.49 7.93
CA HIS A 152 -24.88 -26.68 7.54
C HIS A 152 -25.20 -25.31 6.90
N GLN A 153 -26.45 -25.07 6.49
CA GLN A 153 -26.90 -23.76 6.00
C GLN A 153 -27.27 -22.79 7.14
N THR A 154 -27.55 -23.31 8.34
CA THR A 154 -27.88 -22.49 9.52
C THR A 154 -26.61 -22.01 10.19
N LEU A 155 -26.52 -20.70 10.40
CA LEU A 155 -25.42 -20.04 11.10
C LEU A 155 -25.90 -19.58 12.48
N ASN A 156 -25.16 -19.97 13.52
CA ASN A 156 -25.40 -19.57 14.90
C ASN A 156 -24.28 -18.65 15.38
N GLN A 157 -24.60 -17.72 16.26
CA GLN A 157 -23.63 -16.82 16.89
C GLN A 157 -23.75 -16.90 18.41
N THR A 158 -22.61 -16.90 19.10
CA THR A 158 -22.57 -16.81 20.56
C THR A 158 -22.54 -15.36 21.02
N ALA A 159 -22.58 -15.15 22.34
CA ALA A 159 -22.50 -13.82 22.93
C ALA A 159 -21.20 -13.09 22.51
N ALA A 160 -21.30 -11.78 22.28
CA ALA A 160 -20.15 -10.96 21.93
C ALA A 160 -19.04 -11.01 23.00
N ARG A 161 -17.78 -11.08 22.57
CA ARG A 161 -16.63 -10.99 23.47
C ARG A 161 -16.29 -9.52 23.74
N PRO A 162 -16.18 -9.10 25.02
CA PRO A 162 -15.64 -7.79 25.36
C PRO A 162 -14.18 -7.65 24.91
N LEU A 163 -13.79 -6.44 24.54
CA LEU A 163 -12.41 -6.11 24.20
C LEU A 163 -11.46 -6.39 25.38
N ILE A 164 -10.28 -6.92 25.07
CA ILE A 164 -9.20 -7.22 26.02
C ILE A 164 -8.71 -5.91 26.65
N ASP A 165 -9.01 -5.69 27.93
CA ASP A 165 -8.66 -4.42 28.58
C ASP A 165 -7.14 -4.29 28.77
N ASN A 166 -6.56 -5.28 29.43
CA ASN A 166 -5.14 -5.30 29.73
C ASN A 166 -4.38 -6.06 28.62
N LEU A 167 -3.79 -5.31 27.70
CA LEU A 167 -2.99 -5.86 26.60
C LEU A 167 -1.68 -6.51 27.06
N ASP A 168 -1.22 -6.24 28.29
CA ASP A 168 0.00 -6.84 28.84
C ASP A 168 -0.18 -8.33 29.21
N LEU A 169 -1.43 -8.82 29.25
CA LEU A 169 -1.72 -10.24 29.44
C LEU A 169 -1.48 -11.06 28.17
N LEU A 170 -1.31 -10.41 27.03
CA LEU A 170 -1.05 -11.09 25.77
C LEU A 170 0.44 -11.46 25.67
N PRO A 171 0.77 -12.66 25.15
CA PRO A 171 2.14 -13.03 24.90
C PRO A 171 2.77 -12.17 23.80
N MET A 172 4.10 -12.20 23.70
CA MET A 172 4.81 -11.63 22.56
C MET A 172 4.34 -12.28 21.26
N VAL A 173 4.38 -11.52 20.17
CA VAL A 173 4.01 -12.02 18.84
C VAL A 173 4.88 -13.22 18.49
N ASP A 174 4.29 -14.27 17.92
CA ASP A 174 5.00 -15.44 17.40
C ASP A 174 5.79 -15.10 16.12
N MET A 175 6.89 -14.36 16.28
CA MET A 175 7.74 -13.88 15.19
C MET A 175 8.40 -15.03 14.42
N GLU A 176 8.75 -16.10 15.13
CA GLU A 176 9.28 -17.33 14.50
C GLU A 176 8.22 -17.98 13.61
N GLY A 177 7.00 -18.19 14.13
CA GLY A 177 5.89 -18.73 13.33
C GLY A 177 5.54 -17.85 12.12
N LEU A 178 5.59 -16.53 12.28
CA LEU A 178 5.41 -15.60 11.17
C LEU A 178 6.54 -15.67 10.12
N GLY A 179 7.69 -16.29 10.43
CA GLY A 179 8.88 -16.30 9.60
C GLY A 179 9.53 -14.92 9.52
N PHE A 180 9.56 -14.18 10.64
CA PHE A 180 9.99 -12.79 10.68
C PHE A 180 11.42 -12.57 10.16
N ASP A 181 12.36 -13.49 10.39
CA ASP A 181 13.74 -13.34 9.90
C ASP A 181 13.80 -13.26 8.37
N THR A 182 13.04 -14.14 7.69
CA THR A 182 12.86 -14.10 6.24
C THR A 182 12.23 -12.79 5.82
N TYR A 183 11.11 -12.40 6.45
CA TYR A 183 10.42 -11.14 6.18
C TYR A 183 11.35 -9.91 6.30
N ALA A 184 12.07 -9.79 7.42
CA ALA A 184 13.00 -8.71 7.68
C ALA A 184 14.13 -8.68 6.65
N GLY A 185 14.55 -9.86 6.16
CA GLY A 185 15.51 -10.04 5.09
C GLY A 185 15.00 -9.66 3.69
N LEU A 186 13.70 -9.45 3.48
CA LEU A 186 13.12 -9.02 2.19
C LEU A 186 13.20 -7.50 1.96
N HIS A 187 13.41 -6.70 3.01
CA HIS A 187 13.36 -5.24 2.91
C HIS A 187 14.48 -4.67 2.04
N ARG A 188 14.11 -3.99 0.95
CA ARG A 188 15.06 -3.34 0.03
C ARG A 188 14.62 -1.91 -0.29
N PRO A 189 15.53 -0.93 -0.31
CA PRO A 189 15.19 0.45 -0.63
C PRO A 189 14.51 0.57 -1.99
N GLY A 190 13.33 1.18 -2.00
CA GLY A 190 12.52 1.41 -3.20
C GLY A 190 11.64 0.25 -3.67
N GLU A 191 11.70 -0.92 -3.01
CA GLU A 191 10.82 -2.05 -3.29
C GLU A 191 9.70 -2.23 -2.25
N CYS A 192 9.84 -1.55 -1.10
CA CYS A 192 9.04 -1.76 0.10
C CYS A 192 8.57 -0.43 0.69
N ALA A 193 7.30 -0.37 1.12
CA ALA A 193 6.79 0.71 1.98
C ALA A 193 7.02 0.26 3.43
N PRO A 194 8.01 0.84 4.11
CA PRO A 194 7.87 2.19 4.67
C PRO A 194 9.04 3.13 4.34
N ALA A 195 8.88 4.42 4.66
CA ALA A 195 9.91 5.46 4.50
C ALA A 195 11.20 5.19 5.31
N LEU A 196 11.19 4.13 6.14
CA LEU A 196 12.29 3.61 6.96
C LEU A 196 13.36 2.80 6.21
N ILE A 197 13.06 2.26 5.02
CA ILE A 197 13.98 1.39 4.29
C ILE A 197 14.92 2.25 3.45
N LEU A 198 16.00 2.70 4.10
CA LEU A 198 16.99 3.63 3.57
C LEU A 198 18.21 2.92 2.95
N ASP A 199 18.52 1.72 3.43
CA ASP A 199 19.71 0.94 3.08
C ASP A 199 19.39 -0.55 2.94
N SER A 200 20.30 -1.32 2.34
CA SER A 200 20.11 -2.74 2.04
C SER A 200 20.12 -3.64 3.28
N ASP A 201 20.65 -3.15 4.40
CA ASP A 201 20.71 -3.82 5.69
C ASP A 201 19.55 -3.42 6.61
N THR A 202 18.62 -2.58 6.16
CA THR A 202 17.44 -2.22 6.96
C THR A 202 16.60 -3.45 7.25
N ARG A 203 16.34 -3.71 8.53
CA ARG A 203 15.51 -4.78 9.06
C ARG A 203 14.43 -4.17 9.93
N VAL A 204 13.25 -3.94 9.32
CA VAL A 204 12.11 -3.29 9.96
C VAL A 204 11.27 -4.31 10.73
N MET A 205 11.01 -4.04 12.00
CA MET A 205 10.01 -4.77 12.78
C MET A 205 8.70 -3.99 12.88
N PRO A 206 7.55 -4.58 12.49
CA PRO A 206 6.25 -4.03 12.80
C PRO A 206 5.95 -4.23 14.29
N LEU A 207 5.55 -3.15 14.97
CA LEU A 207 5.32 -3.15 16.41
C LEU A 207 3.95 -2.58 16.73
N LEU A 208 3.17 -3.31 17.53
CA LEU A 208 1.94 -2.80 18.15
C LEU A 208 2.22 -2.41 19.60
N THR A 209 2.05 -1.14 19.93
CA THR A 209 2.15 -0.61 21.30
C THR A 209 0.79 -0.27 21.91
N SER A 210 -0.25 -0.20 21.07
CA SER A 210 -1.62 0.07 21.47
C SER A 210 -2.63 -0.57 20.51
N ARG A 211 -3.91 -0.57 20.91
CA ARG A 211 -5.05 -0.98 20.08
C ARG A 211 -6.18 0.04 20.18
N GLY A 212 -6.87 0.20 19.06
CA GLY A 212 -8.06 1.05 18.96
C GLY A 212 -7.71 2.52 18.75
N CYS A 213 -8.73 3.28 18.34
CA CYS A 213 -8.63 4.70 18.05
C CYS A 213 -9.90 5.40 18.56
N PRO A 214 -9.81 6.52 19.31
CA PRO A 214 -10.99 7.19 19.85
C PRO A 214 -11.74 8.06 18.83
N PHE A 215 -11.20 8.18 17.60
CA PHE A 215 -11.80 8.95 16.52
C PHE A 215 -12.83 8.13 15.74
N LYS A 216 -13.76 8.80 15.07
CA LYS A 216 -14.94 8.21 14.41
C LYS A 216 -14.99 8.54 12.92
N CYS A 217 -13.85 8.39 12.24
CA CYS A 217 -13.74 8.72 10.82
C CYS A 217 -14.66 7.79 10.01
N THR A 218 -15.47 8.34 9.10
CA THR A 218 -16.57 7.60 8.45
C THR A 218 -16.12 6.43 7.58
N PHE A 219 -14.91 6.50 7.03
CA PHE A 219 -14.30 5.47 6.18
C PHE A 219 -13.47 4.42 6.95
N CYS A 220 -13.31 4.60 8.25
CA CYS A 220 -12.43 3.78 9.06
C CYS A 220 -13.12 2.49 9.51
N VAL A 221 -12.43 1.35 9.41
CA VAL A 221 -12.97 0.02 9.80
C VAL A 221 -12.78 -0.31 11.28
N HIS A 222 -12.01 0.51 12.00
CA HIS A 222 -11.66 0.26 13.41
C HIS A 222 -12.83 0.45 14.38
N GLU A 223 -13.96 1.02 13.96
CA GLU A 223 -15.16 1.17 14.81
C GLU A 223 -15.70 -0.20 15.26
N ALA A 224 -15.70 -1.19 14.37
CA ALA A 224 -16.14 -2.55 14.67
C ALA A 224 -15.18 -3.33 15.59
N ALA A 225 -13.90 -2.94 15.65
CA ALA A 225 -12.88 -3.51 16.55
C ALA A 225 -12.78 -2.79 17.91
N GLY A 226 -13.57 -1.73 18.12
CA GLY A 226 -13.66 -1.00 19.38
C GLY A 226 -13.00 0.38 19.39
N GLN A 227 -13.78 1.39 19.79
CA GLN A 227 -13.34 2.79 19.85
C GLN A 227 -12.50 3.15 21.09
N ARG A 228 -12.14 2.16 21.93
CA ARG A 228 -11.37 2.43 23.16
C ARG A 228 -9.88 2.25 22.90
N TYR A 229 -9.14 3.35 23.08
CA TYR A 229 -7.68 3.36 23.05
C TYR A 229 -7.11 2.62 24.26
N ARG A 230 -6.38 1.54 24.01
CA ARG A 230 -5.76 0.68 25.03
C ARG A 230 -4.27 0.56 24.73
N CYS A 231 -3.42 0.78 25.72
CA CYS A 231 -1.97 0.73 25.54
C CYS A 231 -1.38 -0.48 26.26
N ARG A 232 -0.31 -1.04 25.68
CA ARG A 232 0.62 -1.90 26.40
C ARG A 232 1.52 -1.05 27.28
N SER A 233 1.97 -1.60 28.41
CA SER A 233 3.02 -0.96 29.21
C SER A 233 4.32 -0.88 28.40
N LEU A 234 5.10 0.17 28.66
CA LEU A 234 6.39 0.33 28.01
C LEU A 234 7.36 -0.79 28.41
N ASP A 235 7.19 -1.43 29.57
CA ASP A 235 8.05 -2.54 29.98
C ASP A 235 7.91 -3.76 29.07
N ILE A 236 6.67 -4.14 28.77
CA ILE A 236 6.39 -5.20 27.80
C ILE A 236 6.86 -4.79 26.41
N VAL A 237 6.53 -3.58 25.94
CA VAL A 237 6.95 -3.09 24.61
C VAL A 237 8.48 -3.14 24.45
N PHE A 238 9.24 -2.61 25.43
CA PHE A 238 10.70 -2.59 25.33
C PHE A 238 11.34 -3.96 25.57
N SER A 239 10.67 -4.89 26.25
CA SER A 239 11.13 -6.28 26.32
C SER A 239 11.08 -6.96 24.95
N GLU A 240 10.02 -6.71 24.18
CA GLU A 240 9.87 -7.22 22.80
C GLU A 240 10.87 -6.56 21.85
N ILE A 241 11.07 -5.24 21.94
CA ILE A 241 12.08 -4.53 21.13
C ILE A 241 13.48 -5.09 21.40
N ARG A 242 13.89 -5.25 22.66
CA ARG A 242 15.21 -5.81 23.00
C ARG A 242 15.38 -7.23 22.48
N HIS A 243 14.38 -8.08 22.71
CA HIS A 243 14.41 -9.45 22.17
C HIS A 243 14.59 -9.47 20.65
N ALA A 244 13.91 -8.59 19.92
CA ALA A 244 14.01 -8.52 18.48
C ALA A 244 15.35 -7.94 17.99
N VAL A 245 15.93 -6.98 18.72
CA VAL A 245 17.30 -6.48 18.45
C VAL A 245 18.30 -7.64 18.60
N ASP A 246 18.22 -8.36 19.71
CA ASP A 246 19.16 -9.43 20.05
C ASP A 246 19.02 -10.66 19.13
N THR A 247 17.79 -11.00 18.74
CA THR A 247 17.49 -12.25 18.01
C THR A 247 17.46 -12.06 16.49
N TYR A 248 16.90 -10.94 16.03
CA TYR A 248 16.64 -10.70 14.61
C TYR A 248 17.43 -9.53 14.04
N ASN A 249 18.32 -8.90 14.81
CA ASN A 249 19.17 -7.79 14.38
C ASN A 249 18.38 -6.67 13.69
N ILE A 250 17.27 -6.25 14.30
CA ILE A 250 16.45 -5.16 13.76
C ILE A 250 17.19 -3.83 13.96
N ASN A 251 17.04 -2.91 13.00
CA ASN A 251 17.58 -1.55 13.08
C ASN A 251 16.51 -0.47 12.81
N ALA A 252 15.26 -0.89 12.57
CA ALA A 252 14.14 -0.01 12.37
C ALA A 252 12.82 -0.57 12.96
N LEU A 253 11.95 0.32 13.44
CA LEU A 253 10.62 -0.01 13.94
C LEU A 253 9.54 0.70 13.14
N LEU A 254 8.58 -0.06 12.61
CA LEU A 254 7.34 0.48 12.08
C LEU A 254 6.25 0.32 13.12
N ILE A 255 5.82 1.41 13.75
CA ILE A 255 4.78 1.35 14.77
C ILE A 255 3.41 1.30 14.08
N TYR A 256 2.76 0.13 14.14
CA TYR A 256 1.52 -0.22 13.44
C TYR A 256 0.25 0.34 14.11
N ASP A 257 0.39 0.98 15.27
CA ASP A 257 -0.73 1.53 16.00
C ASP A 257 -1.57 2.45 15.10
N ASP A 258 -2.89 2.29 15.14
CA ASP A 258 -3.85 3.21 14.50
C ASP A 258 -3.59 4.67 14.92
N LEU A 259 -3.13 4.81 16.17
CA LEU A 259 -2.73 6.06 16.80
C LEU A 259 -1.67 5.77 17.86
N PHE A 260 -0.41 6.13 17.58
CA PHE A 260 0.71 5.70 18.43
C PHE A 260 0.64 6.21 19.87
N CYS A 261 0.46 7.51 20.09
CA CYS A 261 0.45 8.03 21.45
C CYS A 261 -0.34 9.32 21.59
N LEU A 262 -1.40 9.27 22.42
CA LEU A 262 -2.13 10.47 22.82
C LEU A 262 -1.54 11.17 24.05
N ASN A 263 -0.72 10.48 24.84
CA ASN A 263 -0.22 10.93 26.15
C ASN A 263 1.23 11.44 26.02
N PRO A 264 1.49 12.75 26.19
CA PRO A 264 2.83 13.32 26.07
C PRO A 264 3.86 12.71 27.04
N THR A 265 3.44 12.35 28.26
CA THR A 265 4.32 11.72 29.26
C THR A 265 4.77 10.34 28.80
N ARG A 266 3.86 9.54 28.22
CA ARG A 266 4.21 8.23 27.66
C ARG A 266 5.13 8.37 26.45
N LEU A 267 4.86 9.34 25.57
CA LEU A 267 5.73 9.62 24.42
C LEU A 267 7.15 9.98 24.88
N LYS A 268 7.27 10.86 25.88
CA LYS A 268 8.58 11.25 26.43
C LYS A 268 9.34 10.05 27.00
N GLU A 269 8.65 9.19 27.74
CA GLU A 269 9.28 7.99 28.29
C GLU A 269 9.66 6.98 27.18
N PHE A 270 8.85 6.85 26.14
CA PHE A 270 9.20 6.05 24.96
C PHE A 270 10.47 6.59 24.28
N CYS A 271 10.52 7.89 23.96
CA CYS A 271 11.68 8.53 23.35
C CYS A 271 12.96 8.36 24.19
N ARG A 272 12.86 8.50 25.51
CA ARG A 272 13.98 8.30 26.44
C ARG A 272 14.53 6.86 26.39
N ARG A 273 13.65 5.87 26.29
CA ARG A 273 14.01 4.44 26.32
C ARG A 273 14.48 3.90 24.96
N ILE A 274 13.98 4.46 23.85
CA ILE A 274 14.34 4.03 22.49
C ILE A 274 15.67 4.63 22.00
N ALA A 275 15.98 5.87 22.42
CA ALA A 275 17.21 6.56 22.02
C ALA A 275 18.52 5.74 22.19
N PRO A 276 18.79 5.07 23.34
CA PRO A 276 20.03 4.30 23.49
C PRO A 276 20.10 3.04 22.61
N LEU A 277 18.98 2.60 22.02
CA LEU A 277 18.96 1.45 21.11
C LEU A 277 19.38 1.83 19.67
N GLY A 278 19.46 3.13 19.36
CA GLY A 278 19.91 3.59 18.03
C GLY A 278 18.99 3.18 16.87
N LEU A 279 17.74 2.80 17.17
CA LEU A 279 16.78 2.34 16.16
C LEU A 279 16.14 3.53 15.45
N ARG A 280 15.98 3.40 14.12
CA ARG A 280 15.09 4.28 13.36
C ARG A 280 13.65 3.90 13.65
N TRP A 281 12.72 4.85 13.68
CA TRP A 281 11.31 4.49 13.83
C TRP A 281 10.36 5.47 13.16
N GLU A 282 9.18 4.97 12.80
CA GLU A 282 8.06 5.77 12.31
C GLU A 282 6.77 5.40 13.04
N CYS A 283 5.83 6.35 13.08
CA CYS A 283 4.59 6.19 13.80
C CYS A 283 3.44 7.01 13.18
N SER A 284 2.20 6.66 13.52
CA SER A 284 1.02 7.45 13.16
C SER A 284 0.58 8.36 14.31
N MET A 285 0.35 9.64 14.02
CA MET A 285 -0.13 10.66 14.96
C MET A 285 -1.28 11.48 14.39
N VAL A 286 -1.96 12.24 15.25
CA VAL A 286 -2.94 13.23 14.81
C VAL A 286 -2.30 14.61 14.66
N ALA A 287 -2.69 15.34 13.61
CA ALA A 287 -2.15 16.66 13.30
C ALA A 287 -2.19 17.62 14.51
N LYS A 288 -3.28 17.60 15.29
CA LYS A 288 -3.47 18.45 16.47
C LYS A 288 -2.41 18.28 17.57
N GLN A 289 -1.71 17.16 17.62
CA GLN A 289 -0.70 16.89 18.65
C GLN A 289 0.71 17.33 18.28
N ILE A 290 0.93 17.62 17.00
CA ILE A 290 2.24 18.02 16.50
C ILE A 290 2.61 19.38 17.08
N ASN A 291 3.83 19.47 17.62
CA ASN A 291 4.46 20.71 18.06
C ASN A 291 5.99 20.57 18.02
N PRO A 292 6.75 21.68 17.98
CA PRO A 292 8.20 21.64 17.80
C PRO A 292 8.98 20.90 18.90
N GLU A 293 8.56 20.98 20.17
CA GLU A 293 9.24 20.30 21.28
C GLU A 293 9.11 18.78 21.15
N MET A 294 7.91 18.30 20.84
CA MET A 294 7.66 16.88 20.58
C MET A 294 8.47 16.38 19.38
N LEU A 295 8.46 17.11 18.27
CA LEU A 295 9.22 16.73 17.07
C LEU A 295 10.71 16.65 17.34
N LYS A 296 11.27 17.62 18.06
CA LYS A 296 12.68 17.61 18.46
C LYS A 296 13.03 16.35 19.25
N MET A 297 12.26 16.04 20.29
CA MET A 297 12.48 14.86 21.13
C MET A 297 12.34 13.56 20.33
N MET A 298 11.33 13.47 19.46
CA MET A 298 11.12 12.31 18.60
C MET A 298 12.31 12.10 17.65
N LYS A 299 12.75 13.17 16.96
CA LYS A 299 13.92 13.15 16.07
C LYS A 299 15.20 12.72 16.79
N GLU A 300 15.48 13.31 17.95
CA GLU A 300 16.66 12.97 18.78
C GLU A 300 16.65 11.51 19.24
N SER A 301 15.46 10.90 19.37
CA SER A 301 15.30 9.48 19.73
C SER A 301 15.26 8.52 18.53
N GLY A 302 15.48 9.01 17.29
CA GLY A 302 15.53 8.18 16.08
C GLY A 302 14.25 8.15 15.24
N CYS A 303 13.24 8.96 15.56
CA CYS A 303 12.06 9.07 14.70
C CYS A 303 12.45 9.74 13.38
N CYS A 304 12.19 9.09 12.25
CA CYS A 304 12.54 9.65 10.93
C CYS A 304 11.33 9.98 10.08
N CYS A 305 10.16 9.39 10.37
CA CYS A 305 8.92 9.65 9.65
C CYS A 305 7.72 9.68 10.59
N ILE A 306 6.80 10.61 10.35
CA ILE A 306 5.52 10.68 11.03
C ILE A 306 4.42 10.55 9.99
N SER A 307 3.53 9.59 10.20
CA SER A 307 2.29 9.51 9.46
C SER A 307 1.25 10.41 10.13
N ILE A 308 0.66 11.33 9.37
CA ILE A 308 -0.50 12.10 9.82
C ILE A 308 -1.65 11.95 8.84
N GLY A 309 -2.87 11.86 9.37
CA GLY A 309 -4.07 11.79 8.54
C GLY A 309 -4.46 13.15 7.99
N VAL A 310 -3.99 13.48 6.79
CA VAL A 310 -4.40 14.68 6.02
C VAL A 310 -5.77 14.43 5.39
N GLU A 311 -5.86 13.39 4.56
CA GLU A 311 -7.04 12.91 3.82
C GLU A 311 -7.64 13.89 2.82
N SER A 312 -7.84 15.16 3.17
CA SER A 312 -8.39 16.19 2.29
C SER A 312 -7.95 17.57 2.74
N MET A 313 -7.84 18.51 1.79
CA MET A 313 -7.68 19.95 2.10
C MET A 313 -8.96 20.74 1.84
N SER A 314 -10.09 20.05 1.70
CA SER A 314 -11.43 20.65 1.67
C SER A 314 -12.09 20.60 3.05
N PRO A 315 -12.46 21.74 3.65
CA PRO A 315 -13.20 21.77 4.92
C PRO A 315 -14.53 20.98 4.86
N THR A 316 -15.19 20.98 3.70
CA THR A 316 -16.44 20.26 3.46
C THR A 316 -16.24 18.75 3.59
N VAL A 317 -15.21 18.23 2.93
CA VAL A 317 -14.88 16.79 2.94
C VAL A 317 -14.36 16.37 4.31
N LEU A 318 -13.48 17.14 4.95
CA LEU A 318 -12.99 16.83 6.31
C LEU A 318 -14.12 16.74 7.33
N LYS A 319 -15.15 17.59 7.20
CA LYS A 319 -16.36 17.56 8.02
C LYS A 319 -17.19 16.31 7.74
N SER A 320 -17.39 15.96 6.47
CA SER A 320 -18.10 14.73 6.05
C SER A 320 -17.40 13.48 6.61
N MET A 321 -16.08 13.41 6.48
CA MET A 321 -15.24 12.34 7.00
C MET A 321 -15.21 12.24 8.53
N LYS A 322 -15.72 13.25 9.27
CA LYS A 322 -15.61 13.38 10.73
C LYS A 322 -14.16 13.31 11.22
N LYS A 323 -13.21 13.86 10.47
CA LYS A 323 -11.78 13.79 10.79
C LYS A 323 -11.42 14.50 12.10
N GLY A 324 -12.17 15.57 12.42
CA GLY A 324 -11.97 16.38 13.63
C GLY A 324 -10.78 17.33 13.59
N ALA A 325 -10.01 17.35 12.50
CA ALA A 325 -8.96 18.33 12.21
C ALA A 325 -9.45 19.37 11.19
N THR A 326 -8.93 20.59 11.27
CA THR A 326 -9.14 21.64 10.25
C THR A 326 -7.97 21.72 9.27
N VAL A 327 -8.17 22.37 8.13
CA VAL A 327 -7.11 22.60 7.12
C VAL A 327 -5.92 23.33 7.75
N GLU A 328 -6.18 24.35 8.56
CA GLU A 328 -5.14 25.16 9.21
C GLU A 328 -4.33 24.34 10.23
N GLN A 329 -4.97 23.42 10.94
CA GLN A 329 -4.28 22.50 11.85
C GLN A 329 -3.39 21.51 11.10
N ILE A 330 -3.85 21.04 9.94
CA ILE A 330 -3.09 20.16 9.07
C ILE A 330 -1.87 20.91 8.51
N GLU A 331 -2.07 22.11 7.95
CA GLU A 331 -0.99 22.95 7.43
C GLU A 331 0.06 23.27 8.49
N LEU A 332 -0.38 23.63 9.70
CA LEU A 332 0.52 23.91 10.81
C LEU A 332 1.36 22.68 11.17
N ALA A 333 0.73 21.52 11.29
CA ALA A 333 1.43 20.27 11.61
C ALA A 333 2.45 19.91 10.51
N LEU A 334 2.05 20.01 9.25
CA LEU A 334 2.93 19.75 8.10
C LEU A 334 4.12 20.70 8.05
N THR A 335 3.88 21.99 8.31
CA THR A 335 4.92 23.02 8.37
C THR A 335 5.92 22.72 9.48
N GLN A 336 5.44 22.39 10.68
CA GLN A 336 6.30 22.06 11.82
C GLN A 336 7.13 20.79 11.58
N ILE A 337 6.53 19.75 10.97
CA ILE A 337 7.26 18.52 10.60
C ILE A 337 8.37 18.83 9.58
N TYR A 338 8.05 19.66 8.59
CA TYR A 338 9.01 20.09 7.58
C TYR A 338 10.17 20.91 8.17
N GLU A 339 9.88 21.86 9.06
CA GLU A 339 10.88 22.67 9.77
C GLU A 339 11.75 21.82 10.72
N ALA A 340 11.19 20.76 11.30
CA ALA A 340 11.95 19.78 12.07
C ALA A 340 12.82 18.85 11.21
N GLU A 341 12.74 18.95 9.88
CA GLU A 341 13.42 18.08 8.91
C GLU A 341 13.11 16.59 9.13
N MET A 342 11.83 16.29 9.37
CA MET A 342 11.32 14.93 9.47
C MET A 342 10.47 14.61 8.24
N ALA A 343 10.46 13.33 7.82
CA ALA A 343 9.58 12.90 6.76
C ALA A 343 8.12 12.90 7.23
N VAL A 344 7.20 13.23 6.32
CA VAL A 344 5.77 13.03 6.52
C VAL A 344 5.25 11.98 5.55
N TRP A 345 4.47 11.02 6.06
CA TRP A 345 3.72 10.08 5.25
C TRP A 345 2.23 10.36 5.38
N SER A 346 1.56 10.71 4.29
CA SER A 346 0.12 11.03 4.33
C SER A 346 -0.57 10.64 3.03
N ASN A 347 -1.89 10.51 3.11
CA ASN A 347 -2.75 10.30 1.96
C ASN A 347 -3.63 11.53 1.70
N LEU A 348 -3.94 11.76 0.43
CA LEU A 348 -5.16 12.45 0.01
C LEU A 348 -6.15 11.39 -0.48
N ILE A 349 -7.30 11.29 0.18
CA ILE A 349 -8.38 10.35 -0.09
C ILE A 349 -9.49 11.12 -0.79
N PHE A 350 -9.75 10.74 -2.04
CA PHE A 350 -10.79 11.36 -2.86
C PHE A 350 -12.05 10.50 -2.92
N PHE A 351 -13.14 11.13 -3.34
CA PHE A 351 -14.45 10.50 -3.62
C PHE A 351 -15.27 10.15 -2.37
N ASP A 352 -15.07 10.88 -1.28
CA ASP A 352 -16.03 10.90 -0.16
C ASP A 352 -17.45 11.24 -0.66
N PRO A 353 -18.54 10.78 0.00
CA PRO A 353 -19.90 11.12 -0.41
C PRO A 353 -20.17 12.62 -0.59
N ALA A 354 -19.47 13.49 0.16
CA ALA A 354 -19.58 14.95 0.03
C ALA A 354 -18.64 15.57 -1.03
N GLU A 355 -17.86 14.74 -1.74
CA GLU A 355 -16.91 15.18 -2.75
C GLU A 355 -17.63 15.73 -4.00
N THR A 356 -17.14 16.87 -4.49
CA THR A 356 -17.54 17.53 -5.72
C THR A 356 -16.29 17.90 -6.54
N LEU A 357 -16.45 18.32 -7.79
CA LEU A 357 -15.30 18.84 -8.57
C LEU A 357 -14.58 19.99 -7.87
N GLN A 358 -15.33 20.86 -7.19
CA GLN A 358 -14.75 21.98 -6.46
C GLN A 358 -13.88 21.51 -5.29
N THR A 359 -14.35 20.54 -4.49
CA THR A 359 -13.59 20.05 -3.32
C THR A 359 -12.38 19.20 -3.72
N VAL A 360 -12.45 18.54 -4.88
CA VAL A 360 -11.28 17.94 -5.54
C VAL A 360 -10.27 19.03 -5.91
N ASP A 361 -10.72 20.11 -6.56
CA ASP A 361 -9.85 21.23 -6.95
C ASP A 361 -9.19 21.91 -5.75
N GLU A 362 -9.93 22.14 -4.66
CA GLU A 362 -9.38 22.66 -3.38
C GLU A 362 -8.18 21.84 -2.89
N SER A 363 -8.30 20.50 -2.93
CA SER A 363 -7.22 19.61 -2.49
C SER A 363 -6.05 19.55 -3.47
N LEU A 364 -6.32 19.60 -4.77
CA LEU A 364 -5.30 19.57 -5.81
C LEU A 364 -4.54 20.90 -5.93
N GLU A 365 -5.23 22.04 -5.83
CA GLU A 365 -4.65 23.37 -5.80
C GLU A 365 -3.72 23.50 -4.59
N TRP A 366 -4.20 23.12 -3.40
CA TRP A 366 -3.36 23.11 -2.21
C TRP A 366 -2.10 22.26 -2.41
N PHE A 367 -2.25 21.03 -2.91
CA PHE A 367 -1.11 20.13 -3.14
C PHE A 367 -0.12 20.70 -4.16
N SER A 368 -0.61 21.37 -5.21
CA SER A 368 0.24 21.98 -6.24
C SER A 368 1.07 23.15 -5.71
N ASN A 369 0.55 23.88 -4.73
CA ASN A 369 1.22 24.99 -4.06
C ASN A 369 2.20 24.53 -2.96
N HIS A 370 2.19 23.24 -2.61
CA HIS A 370 3.06 22.66 -1.58
C HIS A 370 3.91 21.48 -2.09
N PRO A 371 4.76 21.70 -3.11
CA PRO A 371 5.54 20.64 -3.76
C PRO A 371 6.58 19.95 -2.85
N GLN A 372 6.86 20.52 -1.67
CA GLN A 372 7.72 19.94 -0.65
C GLN A 372 7.10 18.72 0.04
N PHE A 373 5.78 18.55 -0.03
CA PHE A 373 5.08 17.38 0.48
C PHE A 373 4.78 16.42 -0.66
N ASP A 374 4.93 15.12 -0.40
CA ASP A 374 4.56 14.08 -1.35
C ASP A 374 3.55 13.13 -0.69
N PHE A 375 2.30 13.25 -1.12
CA PHE A 375 1.20 12.47 -0.58
C PHE A 375 0.78 11.38 -1.55
N ARG A 376 0.39 10.24 -0.98
CA ARG A 376 -0.22 9.18 -1.76
C ARG A 376 -1.67 9.56 -2.06
N PHE A 377 -2.05 9.49 -3.32
CA PHE A 377 -3.43 9.70 -3.72
C PHE A 377 -4.16 8.35 -3.66
N ALA A 378 -5.26 8.31 -2.93
CA ALA A 378 -6.10 7.14 -2.77
C ALA A 378 -7.55 7.51 -3.08
N LYS A 379 -8.34 6.48 -3.40
CA LYS A 379 -9.79 6.61 -3.43
C LYS A 379 -10.36 6.08 -2.13
N ILE A 380 -11.50 6.63 -1.72
CA ILE A 380 -12.19 6.14 -0.55
C ILE A 380 -12.68 4.70 -0.78
N GLY A 381 -12.33 3.81 0.14
CA GLY A 381 -12.76 2.42 0.12
C GLY A 381 -13.97 2.23 1.03
N HIS A 382 -15.06 1.69 0.50
CA HIS A 382 -16.25 1.32 1.26
C HIS A 382 -16.01 -0.06 1.88
N HIS A 383 -15.16 -0.10 2.91
CA HIS A 383 -14.80 -1.36 3.56
C HIS A 383 -15.87 -1.78 4.57
N PRO A 384 -16.20 -3.09 4.67
CA PRO A 384 -17.11 -3.59 5.69
C PRO A 384 -16.71 -3.13 7.09
N GLY A 385 -17.69 -2.69 7.88
CA GLY A 385 -17.48 -2.16 9.24
C GLY A 385 -17.13 -0.68 9.30
N SER A 386 -17.10 0.03 8.16
CA SER A 386 -17.06 1.49 8.11
C SER A 386 -18.47 2.07 7.94
N LEU A 387 -18.70 3.28 8.46
CA LEU A 387 -20.00 3.94 8.36
C LEU A 387 -20.43 4.13 6.89
N ILE A 388 -19.51 4.51 6.01
CA ILE A 388 -19.81 4.70 4.59
C ILE A 388 -20.22 3.40 3.89
N TYR A 389 -19.69 2.25 4.32
CA TYR A 389 -20.13 0.94 3.80
C TYR A 389 -21.55 0.63 4.25
N ASP A 390 -21.86 0.82 5.53
CA ASP A 390 -23.18 0.56 6.09
C ASP A 390 -24.24 1.46 5.42
N GLU A 391 -23.92 2.73 5.19
CA GLU A 391 -24.76 3.67 4.45
C GLU A 391 -24.93 3.26 2.97
N ALA A 392 -23.86 2.82 2.31
CA ALA A 392 -23.94 2.34 0.92
C ALA A 392 -24.80 1.07 0.78
N VAL A 393 -24.73 0.13 1.73
CA VAL A 393 -25.63 -1.04 1.77
C VAL A 393 -27.07 -0.59 2.00
N LYS A 394 -27.31 0.25 3.01
CA LYS A 394 -28.65 0.75 3.36
C LYS A 394 -29.34 1.49 2.20
N ASN A 395 -28.57 2.26 1.44
CA ASN A 395 -29.07 3.04 0.31
C ASN A 395 -29.15 2.23 -1.00
N GLY A 396 -28.78 0.94 -0.98
CA GLY A 396 -28.83 0.07 -2.15
C GLY A 396 -27.70 0.28 -3.16
N LEU A 397 -26.70 1.11 -2.83
CA LEU A 397 -25.48 1.27 -3.64
C LEU A 397 -24.64 -0.02 -3.63
N ILE A 398 -24.63 -0.72 -2.49
CA ILE A 398 -24.13 -2.09 -2.36
C ILE A 398 -25.33 -3.01 -2.17
N GLY A 399 -25.82 -3.60 -3.27
CA GLY A 399 -26.95 -4.52 -3.22
C GLY A 399 -26.60 -5.89 -2.63
N ASP A 400 -25.75 -6.64 -3.33
CA ASP A 400 -25.31 -7.97 -2.89
C ASP A 400 -23.92 -7.87 -2.23
N GLN A 401 -23.91 -7.89 -0.90
CA GLN A 401 -22.69 -7.75 -0.10
C GLN A 401 -21.68 -8.87 -0.37
N LEU A 402 -22.13 -10.09 -0.67
CA LEU A 402 -21.22 -11.20 -0.96
C LEU A 402 -20.55 -10.99 -2.32
N LYS A 403 -21.32 -10.66 -3.36
CA LYS A 403 -20.75 -10.33 -4.69
C LYS A 403 -19.81 -9.14 -4.62
N TYR A 404 -20.16 -8.14 -3.80
CA TYR A 404 -19.30 -6.98 -3.55
C TYR A 404 -17.93 -7.40 -3.00
N LEU A 405 -17.90 -8.24 -1.95
CA LEU A 405 -16.64 -8.75 -1.38
C LEU A 405 -15.88 -9.65 -2.35
N GLN A 406 -16.58 -10.49 -3.10
CA GLN A 406 -15.99 -11.36 -4.13
C GLN A 406 -15.37 -10.57 -5.28
N SER A 407 -15.82 -9.34 -5.55
CA SER A 407 -15.18 -8.49 -6.56
C SER A 407 -13.75 -8.10 -6.18
N GLY A 408 -13.43 -8.12 -4.87
CA GLY A 408 -12.16 -7.63 -4.32
C GLY A 408 -11.94 -6.12 -4.49
N ASN A 409 -12.93 -5.38 -5.01
CA ASN A 409 -12.87 -3.94 -5.21
C ASN A 409 -13.78 -3.23 -4.21
N CYS A 410 -13.18 -2.50 -3.27
CA CYS A 410 -13.93 -1.68 -2.32
C CYS A 410 -14.20 -0.25 -2.81
N GLU A 411 -13.76 0.12 -4.02
CA GLU A 411 -13.94 1.47 -4.58
C GLU A 411 -15.23 1.51 -5.43
N ILE A 412 -16.23 2.24 -4.94
CA ILE A 412 -17.47 2.57 -5.66
C ILE A 412 -17.67 4.08 -5.67
N ASN A 413 -18.43 4.58 -6.65
CA ASN A 413 -18.81 5.99 -6.68
C ASN A 413 -19.95 6.22 -5.67
N GLY A 414 -19.60 6.71 -4.48
CA GLY A 414 -20.56 7.15 -3.46
C GLY A 414 -20.89 8.64 -3.51
N THR A 415 -20.36 9.38 -4.49
CA THR A 415 -20.50 10.83 -4.61
C THR A 415 -21.81 11.22 -5.30
N SER A 416 -22.21 12.49 -5.17
CA SER A 416 -23.33 13.05 -5.94
C SER A 416 -22.94 13.55 -7.33
N MET A 417 -21.69 13.35 -7.77
CA MET A 417 -21.21 13.83 -9.07
C MET A 417 -21.91 13.11 -10.24
N SER A 418 -22.12 13.84 -11.34
CA SER A 418 -22.49 13.23 -12.61
C SER A 418 -21.40 12.26 -13.09
N ALA A 419 -21.72 11.36 -14.01
CA ALA A 419 -20.71 10.46 -14.58
C ALA A 419 -19.56 11.22 -15.25
N ASP A 420 -19.85 12.36 -15.89
CA ASP A 420 -18.86 13.20 -16.56
C ASP A 420 -17.96 13.91 -15.55
N ASP A 421 -18.54 14.49 -14.49
CA ASP A 421 -17.79 15.14 -13.42
C ASP A 421 -16.89 14.14 -12.68
N PHE A 422 -17.41 12.96 -12.36
CA PHE A 422 -16.65 11.90 -11.72
C PHE A 422 -15.47 11.45 -12.59
N ASN A 423 -15.70 11.30 -13.90
CA ASN A 423 -14.65 10.99 -14.87
C ASN A 423 -13.62 12.11 -15.02
N LEU A 424 -14.04 13.38 -14.96
CA LEU A 424 -13.16 14.54 -14.98
C LEU A 424 -12.30 14.58 -13.71
N ALA A 425 -12.89 14.44 -12.53
CA ALA A 425 -12.19 14.35 -11.25
C ALA A 425 -11.11 13.27 -11.28
N HIS A 426 -11.44 12.07 -11.77
CA HIS A 426 -10.48 10.98 -11.97
C HIS A 426 -9.27 11.38 -12.82
N LYS A 427 -9.51 12.08 -13.94
CA LYS A 427 -8.44 12.54 -14.83
C LYS A 427 -7.57 13.58 -14.14
N LEU A 428 -8.17 14.53 -13.40
CA LEU A 428 -7.45 15.58 -12.67
C LEU A 428 -6.56 15.00 -11.56
N ILE A 429 -7.11 14.13 -10.72
CA ILE A 429 -6.39 13.45 -9.64
C ILE A 429 -5.21 12.66 -10.20
N ARG A 430 -5.43 11.87 -11.26
CA ARG A 430 -4.37 11.10 -11.91
C ARG A 430 -3.29 12.01 -12.52
N ARG A 431 -3.68 13.13 -13.12
CA ARG A 431 -2.73 14.12 -13.66
C ARG A 431 -1.86 14.71 -12.55
N ALA A 432 -2.46 15.16 -11.46
CA ALA A 432 -1.74 15.73 -10.33
C ALA A 432 -0.76 14.72 -9.72
N GLN A 433 -1.19 13.48 -9.50
CA GLN A 433 -0.34 12.43 -8.96
C GLN A 433 0.92 12.19 -9.80
N LEU A 434 0.84 12.31 -11.13
CA LEU A 434 1.97 12.10 -12.04
C LEU A 434 2.85 13.35 -12.22
N THR A 435 2.36 14.54 -11.89
CA THR A 435 3.00 15.81 -12.28
C THR A 435 3.81 16.46 -11.15
N PHE A 436 3.40 16.29 -9.90
CA PHE A 436 3.95 17.07 -8.78
C PHE A 436 4.97 16.28 -7.92
N GLY A 437 5.81 17.00 -7.17
CA GLY A 437 6.86 16.46 -6.30
C GLY A 437 8.29 16.74 -6.80
N TYR A 438 9.23 16.93 -5.86
CA TYR A 438 10.63 17.15 -6.20
C TYR A 438 11.30 15.85 -6.67
N ALA A 439 11.73 15.82 -7.92
CA ALA A 439 12.51 14.70 -8.47
C ALA A 439 13.98 14.82 -8.07
N GLY A 440 14.57 13.73 -7.59
CA GLY A 440 16.01 13.61 -7.42
C GLY A 440 16.75 13.61 -8.75
N ARG A 441 18.08 13.67 -8.72
CA ARG A 441 18.93 13.56 -9.92
C ARG A 441 19.59 12.18 -9.97
N ILE A 442 19.49 11.46 -11.08
CA ILE A 442 20.22 10.20 -11.22
C ILE A 442 21.72 10.49 -11.30
N ALA A 443 22.50 9.90 -10.39
CA ALA A 443 23.95 9.91 -10.41
C ALA A 443 24.52 8.66 -11.09
N ASP A 444 23.88 7.50 -10.93
CA ASP A 444 24.30 6.22 -11.51
C ASP A 444 23.08 5.31 -11.75
N CYS A 445 23.19 4.40 -12.70
CA CYS A 445 22.19 3.38 -13.01
C CYS A 445 22.89 2.08 -13.40
N LYS A 446 22.66 1.01 -12.63
CA LYS A 446 23.26 -0.31 -12.85
C LYS A 446 22.19 -1.38 -12.91
N ILE A 447 22.29 -2.23 -13.92
CA ILE A 447 21.40 -3.38 -14.08
C ILE A 447 22.17 -4.63 -13.67
N ASP A 448 21.66 -5.36 -12.67
CA ASP A 448 22.27 -6.62 -12.25
C ASP A 448 21.88 -7.80 -13.16
N LYS A 449 22.47 -8.98 -12.91
CA LYS A 449 22.24 -10.19 -13.72
C LYS A 449 20.78 -10.65 -13.71
N SER A 450 20.01 -10.31 -12.67
CA SER A 450 18.57 -10.59 -12.58
C SER A 450 17.71 -9.57 -13.33
N GLY A 451 18.27 -8.45 -13.76
CA GLY A 451 17.55 -7.39 -14.44
C GLY A 451 17.02 -6.27 -13.57
N THR A 452 17.37 -6.30 -12.28
CA THR A 452 16.96 -5.26 -11.36
C THR A 452 17.74 -3.98 -11.65
N VAL A 453 17.01 -2.89 -11.82
CA VAL A 453 17.59 -1.55 -12.01
C VAL A 453 17.92 -0.96 -10.65
N ASN A 454 19.21 -0.80 -10.39
CA ASN A 454 19.74 -0.14 -9.21
C ASN A 454 20.10 1.30 -9.60
N LEU A 455 19.32 2.26 -9.13
CA LEU A 455 19.59 3.67 -9.31
C LEU A 455 20.37 4.22 -8.12
N THR A 456 21.29 5.13 -8.38
CA THR A 456 21.77 6.07 -7.38
C THR A 456 21.14 7.42 -7.67
N CYS A 457 20.32 7.92 -6.75
CA CYS A 457 19.65 9.21 -6.86
C CYS A 457 20.23 10.20 -5.86
N CYS A 458 20.64 11.37 -6.32
CA CYS A 458 20.97 12.51 -5.49
C CYS A 458 19.67 13.18 -5.02
N CYS A 459 19.54 13.34 -3.71
CA CYS A 459 18.49 14.11 -3.08
C CYS A 459 18.45 15.55 -3.65
N PRO A 460 17.29 16.07 -4.06
CA PRO A 460 17.19 17.42 -4.61
C PRO A 460 17.38 18.51 -3.55
N TYR A 461 17.29 18.16 -2.26
CA TYR A 461 17.40 19.11 -1.15
C TYR A 461 18.84 19.26 -0.64
N CYS A 462 19.56 18.16 -0.43
CA CYS A 462 20.90 18.18 0.16
C CYS A 462 22.00 17.60 -0.74
N GLY A 463 21.66 17.04 -1.90
CA GLY A 463 22.62 16.45 -2.84
C GLY A 463 23.10 15.04 -2.49
N THR A 464 22.81 14.53 -1.29
CA THR A 464 23.22 13.19 -0.84
C THR A 464 22.72 12.11 -1.79
N ALA A 465 23.63 11.25 -2.23
CA ALA A 465 23.34 10.10 -3.08
C ALA A 465 22.78 8.94 -2.23
N GLY A 466 21.61 8.44 -2.61
CA GLY A 466 21.01 7.23 -2.05
C GLY A 466 20.82 6.18 -3.15
N GLN A 467 21.01 4.90 -2.82
CA GLN A 467 20.71 3.80 -3.74
C GLN A 467 19.25 3.38 -3.59
N CYS A 468 18.59 3.10 -4.71
CA CYS A 468 17.26 2.51 -4.72
C CYS A 468 17.12 1.49 -5.85
N ARG A 469 16.33 0.44 -5.61
CA ARG A 469 15.94 -0.50 -6.64
C ARG A 469 14.57 -0.11 -7.18
N LEU A 470 14.48 0.02 -8.50
CA LEU A 470 13.20 0.29 -9.16
C LEU A 470 12.50 -1.02 -9.54
N ALA A 471 11.37 -1.27 -8.89
CA ALA A 471 10.43 -2.34 -9.23
C ALA A 471 9.12 -1.81 -9.88
N GLY A 472 9.12 -0.60 -10.45
CA GLY A 472 7.90 0.07 -10.93
C GLY A 472 8.13 1.49 -11.48
N VAL A 473 7.05 2.25 -11.68
CA VAL A 473 7.09 3.52 -12.45
C VAL A 473 7.31 4.78 -11.61
N ILE A 474 7.03 4.81 -10.31
CA ILE A 474 7.37 5.98 -9.47
C ILE A 474 7.66 5.44 -8.06
N VAL A 475 8.80 5.81 -7.49
CA VAL A 475 9.19 5.38 -6.15
C VAL A 475 9.52 6.62 -5.33
N ASN A 476 8.84 6.77 -4.19
CA ASN A 476 9.19 7.78 -3.21
C ASN A 476 10.43 7.32 -2.47
N LEU A 477 11.46 8.16 -2.45
CA LEU A 477 12.74 7.93 -1.82
C LEU A 477 12.86 8.84 -0.62
N ASN A 478 13.30 8.29 0.50
CA ASN A 478 13.68 9.08 1.65
C ASN A 478 15.20 9.30 1.65
N CYS A 479 15.66 10.53 1.85
CA CYS A 479 17.09 10.83 1.86
C CYS A 479 17.73 10.39 3.18
N PRO A 480 18.80 9.58 3.18
CA PRO A 480 19.44 9.11 4.42
C PRO A 480 20.16 10.21 5.21
N SER A 481 20.36 11.40 4.62
CA SER A 481 21.04 12.52 5.26
C SER A 481 20.07 13.57 5.82
N CYS A 482 19.11 14.03 5.00
CA CYS A 482 18.17 15.07 5.43
C CYS A 482 16.77 14.55 5.75
N ASN A 483 16.53 13.24 5.65
CA ASN A 483 15.23 12.59 5.89
C ASN A 483 14.04 13.16 5.10
N ARG A 484 14.30 13.91 4.03
CA ARG A 484 13.24 14.43 3.16
C ARG A 484 12.86 13.40 2.12
N ILE A 485 11.56 13.27 1.89
CA ILE A 485 11.01 12.46 0.81
C ILE A 485 11.14 13.23 -0.50
N TYR A 486 11.61 12.54 -1.53
CA TYR A 486 11.69 13.02 -2.90
C TYR A 486 11.38 11.87 -3.85
N ARG A 487 10.99 12.17 -5.09
CA ARG A 487 10.68 11.14 -6.06
C ARG A 487 11.93 10.67 -6.77
N ALA A 488 12.06 9.35 -6.95
CA ALA A 488 12.96 8.81 -7.93
C ALA A 488 12.61 9.44 -9.29
N PRO A 489 13.57 10.08 -9.98
CA PRO A 489 13.31 10.66 -11.30
C PRO A 489 12.92 9.53 -12.25
N VAL A 490 11.65 9.50 -12.64
CA VAL A 490 11.22 8.72 -13.79
C VAL A 490 10.85 9.69 -14.91
N ALA A 491 11.57 9.54 -16.01
CA ALA A 491 11.28 10.06 -17.35
C ALA A 491 11.16 11.58 -17.58
N LYS A 492 11.52 12.49 -16.65
CA LYS A 492 11.62 13.93 -16.97
C LYS A 492 12.98 14.60 -16.82
N ARG A 493 13.95 14.00 -16.13
CA ARG A 493 15.27 14.63 -15.88
C ARG A 493 16.39 13.61 -15.68
N VAL A 494 16.47 12.61 -16.55
CA VAL A 494 17.67 11.76 -16.61
C VAL A 494 18.67 12.48 -17.50
N THR A 495 19.67 13.13 -16.91
CA THR A 495 20.92 13.34 -17.63
C THR A 495 21.51 11.94 -17.77
N PRO A 496 21.70 11.40 -19.00
CA PRO A 496 22.20 10.05 -19.15
C PRO A 496 23.54 9.90 -18.42
N SER A 497 23.73 8.78 -17.73
CA SER A 497 25.07 8.35 -17.31
C SER A 497 26.02 8.43 -18.52
N PRO A 498 27.31 8.76 -18.35
CA PRO A 498 28.29 8.74 -19.43
C PRO A 498 28.31 7.41 -20.23
N ASN A 499 27.86 6.30 -19.60
CA ASN A 499 27.81 4.97 -20.20
C ASN A 499 26.42 4.56 -20.72
N ALA A 500 25.39 5.41 -20.57
CA ALA A 500 24.00 5.06 -20.90
C ALA A 500 23.79 4.66 -22.37
N ALA A 501 24.55 5.27 -23.29
CA ALA A 501 24.52 4.91 -24.71
C ALA A 501 25.04 3.48 -24.94
N ALA A 502 26.15 3.11 -24.31
CA ALA A 502 26.75 1.79 -24.44
C ALA A 502 25.86 0.68 -23.83
N ASP A 503 25.19 0.98 -22.71
CA ASP A 503 24.25 0.04 -22.08
C ASP A 503 22.97 -0.13 -22.91
N ILE A 504 22.43 0.95 -23.48
CA ILE A 504 21.30 0.89 -24.41
C ILE A 504 21.67 0.07 -25.66
N ASP A 505 22.85 0.29 -26.24
CA ASP A 505 23.32 -0.46 -27.41
C ASP A 505 23.45 -1.96 -27.09
N ARG A 506 24.05 -2.30 -25.95
CA ARG A 506 24.20 -3.69 -25.50
C ARG A 506 22.85 -4.37 -25.28
N LEU A 507 21.92 -3.71 -24.60
CA LEU A 507 20.58 -4.25 -24.36
C LEU A 507 19.80 -4.39 -25.66
N THR A 508 19.92 -3.42 -26.57
CA THR A 508 19.27 -3.46 -27.89
C THR A 508 19.80 -4.62 -28.74
N GLN A 509 21.10 -4.92 -28.68
CA GLN A 509 21.67 -6.09 -29.36
C GLN A 509 21.22 -7.41 -28.73
N LEU A 510 21.17 -7.48 -27.39
CA LEU A 510 20.67 -8.67 -26.69
C LEU A 510 19.22 -8.97 -27.07
N MET A 511 18.40 -7.92 -27.18
CA MET A 511 16.99 -8.03 -27.54
C MET A 511 16.77 -8.55 -28.97
N LYS A 512 17.69 -8.27 -29.91
CA LYS A 512 17.65 -8.81 -31.29
C LYS A 512 17.83 -10.32 -31.32
N THR A 513 18.58 -10.87 -30.37
CA THR A 513 18.96 -12.29 -30.34
C THR A 513 18.14 -13.14 -29.37
N GLU A 514 17.31 -12.51 -28.52
CA GLU A 514 16.49 -13.20 -27.53
C GLU A 514 15.18 -13.69 -28.16
N SER A 515 14.70 -14.86 -27.73
CA SER A 515 13.51 -15.51 -28.28
C SER A 515 12.38 -15.70 -27.25
N SER A 516 12.69 -15.55 -25.95
CA SER A 516 11.71 -15.64 -24.86
C SER A 516 10.92 -14.33 -24.72
N PRO A 517 9.58 -14.35 -24.85
CA PRO A 517 8.75 -13.14 -24.73
C PRO A 517 8.90 -12.42 -23.38
N ASP A 518 9.02 -13.17 -22.29
CA ASP A 518 9.19 -12.59 -20.95
C ASP A 518 10.56 -11.90 -20.81
N ARG A 519 11.61 -12.46 -21.42
CA ARG A 519 12.94 -11.84 -21.42
C ARG A 519 13.03 -10.64 -22.35
N ILE A 520 12.41 -10.68 -23.53
CA ILE A 520 12.34 -9.53 -24.44
C ILE A 520 11.59 -8.38 -23.77
N TYR A 521 10.46 -8.68 -23.12
CA TYR A 521 9.72 -7.69 -22.35
C TYR A 521 10.58 -7.07 -21.24
N ASP A 522 11.34 -7.90 -20.53
CA ASP A 522 12.24 -7.43 -19.47
C ASP A 522 13.42 -6.59 -20.01
N ILE A 523 14.04 -7.00 -21.12
CA ILE A 523 15.09 -6.22 -21.81
C ILE A 523 14.54 -4.87 -22.27
N TRP A 524 13.35 -4.87 -22.87
CA TRP A 524 12.68 -3.63 -23.27
C TRP A 524 12.40 -2.72 -22.08
N ARG A 525 11.86 -3.24 -20.96
CA ARG A 525 11.64 -2.47 -19.72
C ARG A 525 12.91 -1.78 -19.24
N ARG A 526 14.04 -2.46 -19.34
CA ARG A 526 15.35 -1.91 -18.95
C ARG A 526 15.79 -0.78 -19.88
N ILE A 527 15.55 -0.91 -21.20
CA ILE A 527 15.84 0.16 -22.16
C ILE A 527 14.94 1.38 -21.90
N VAL A 528 13.62 1.19 -21.71
CA VAL A 528 12.71 2.32 -21.46
C VAL A 528 12.87 2.97 -20.08
N ALA A 529 13.49 2.28 -19.12
CA ALA A 529 13.92 2.89 -17.86
C ALA A 529 15.06 3.92 -18.05
N ILE A 530 15.87 3.77 -19.11
CA ILE A 530 17.00 4.66 -19.44
C ILE A 530 16.59 5.69 -20.50
N ASN A 531 16.04 5.23 -21.62
CA ASN A 531 15.48 6.04 -22.69
C ASN A 531 14.08 5.52 -23.06
N PRO A 532 13.02 6.13 -22.49
CA PRO A 532 11.64 5.72 -22.73
C PRO A 532 11.20 5.74 -24.19
N TYR A 533 11.89 6.51 -25.03
CA TYR A 533 11.52 6.71 -26.43
C TYR A 533 12.47 6.02 -27.42
N HIS A 534 13.32 5.10 -26.95
CA HIS A 534 14.30 4.43 -27.81
C HIS A 534 13.66 3.62 -28.96
N ASP A 535 13.69 4.17 -30.18
CA ASP A 535 12.94 3.68 -31.33
C ASP A 535 13.24 2.23 -31.72
N GLU A 536 14.51 1.84 -31.72
CA GLU A 536 14.93 0.50 -32.14
C GLU A 536 14.43 -0.57 -31.15
N ALA A 537 14.37 -0.23 -29.87
CA ALA A 537 13.86 -1.13 -28.85
C ALA A 537 12.33 -1.29 -28.96
N TRP A 538 11.65 -0.19 -29.26
CA TRP A 538 10.21 -0.19 -29.53
C TRP A 538 9.84 -1.05 -30.72
N LYS A 539 10.54 -0.89 -31.85
CA LYS A 539 10.30 -1.69 -33.06
C LYS A 539 10.48 -3.19 -32.83
N GLN A 540 11.53 -3.57 -32.11
CA GLN A 540 11.80 -4.98 -31.82
C GLN A 540 10.77 -5.62 -30.88
N LEU A 541 10.28 -4.86 -29.89
CA LEU A 541 9.22 -5.34 -28.99
C LEU A 541 7.90 -5.57 -29.75
N LEU A 542 7.52 -4.62 -30.61
CA LEU A 542 6.32 -4.73 -31.45
C LEU A 542 6.43 -5.90 -32.43
N HIS A 543 7.58 -6.05 -33.08
CA HIS A 543 7.86 -7.16 -33.98
C HIS A 543 7.70 -8.52 -33.28
N HIS A 544 8.16 -8.66 -32.04
CA HIS A 544 7.99 -9.89 -31.26
C HIS A 544 6.54 -10.12 -30.80
N ALA A 545 5.86 -9.06 -30.38
CA ALA A 545 4.45 -9.13 -29.98
C ALA A 545 3.57 -9.55 -31.17
N GLU A 546 3.91 -9.08 -32.38
CA GLU A 546 3.31 -9.45 -33.67
C GLU A 546 3.57 -10.91 -34.03
N GLN A 547 4.84 -11.34 -34.12
CA GLN A 547 5.20 -12.70 -34.54
C GLN A 547 4.56 -13.80 -33.66
N LYS A 548 4.29 -13.49 -32.38
CA LYS A 548 3.76 -14.45 -31.40
C LYS A 548 2.27 -14.22 -31.07
N ASN A 549 1.63 -13.24 -31.70
CA ASN A 549 0.24 -12.85 -31.44
C ASN A 549 -0.05 -12.64 -29.94
N ASN A 550 0.88 -12.01 -29.21
CA ASN A 550 0.87 -11.94 -27.75
C ASN A 550 0.12 -10.71 -27.23
N TYR A 551 -1.21 -10.81 -27.17
CA TYR A 551 -2.10 -9.74 -26.69
C TYR A 551 -1.82 -9.28 -25.24
N ARG A 552 -1.25 -10.15 -24.40
CA ARG A 552 -0.84 -9.80 -23.04
C ARG A 552 0.33 -8.82 -23.05
N LEU A 553 1.29 -9.01 -23.95
CA LEU A 553 2.42 -8.09 -24.13
C LEU A 553 1.94 -6.72 -24.61
N TYR A 554 0.98 -6.67 -25.53
CA TYR A 554 0.35 -5.42 -25.99
C TYR A 554 -0.37 -4.64 -24.88
N ALA A 555 -1.15 -5.32 -24.03
CA ALA A 555 -1.82 -4.67 -22.90
C ALA A 555 -0.83 -4.05 -21.91
N VAL A 556 0.32 -4.72 -21.72
CA VAL A 556 1.38 -4.26 -20.84
C VAL A 556 2.17 -3.09 -21.45
N ILE A 557 2.42 -3.11 -22.77
CA ILE A 557 3.00 -1.99 -23.54
C ILE A 557 2.13 -0.74 -23.40
N LEU A 558 0.83 -0.86 -23.66
CA LEU A 558 -0.12 0.25 -23.56
C LEU A 558 -0.18 0.81 -22.13
N ARG A 559 -0.18 -0.06 -21.12
CA ARG A 559 -0.13 0.34 -19.72
C ARG A 559 1.13 1.15 -19.40
N ASN A 560 2.29 0.75 -19.92
CA ASN A 560 3.54 1.45 -19.69
C ASN A 560 3.66 2.76 -20.48
N LEU A 561 3.13 2.85 -21.70
CA LEU A 561 3.07 4.12 -22.45
C LEU A 561 2.22 5.17 -21.72
N LEU A 562 1.13 4.76 -21.06
CA LEU A 562 0.32 5.64 -20.21
C LEU A 562 1.03 6.12 -18.94
N LEU A 563 2.15 5.48 -18.61
CA LEU A 563 2.96 5.74 -17.42
C LEU A 563 4.23 6.55 -17.75
N ILE A 564 4.67 6.53 -19.01
CA ILE A 564 5.92 7.11 -19.55
C ILE A 564 5.69 8.53 -20.11
N ASP A 565 4.90 9.34 -19.41
CA ASP A 565 4.43 10.67 -19.84
C ASP A 565 3.38 10.62 -20.97
N PRO A 566 2.08 10.68 -20.61
CA PRO A 566 1.00 10.72 -21.60
C PRO A 566 0.89 12.06 -22.33
N TYR A 567 1.87 12.98 -22.28
CA TYR A 567 1.77 14.31 -22.89
C TYR A 567 3.02 14.75 -23.67
N VAL A 568 3.83 13.81 -24.17
CA VAL A 568 4.86 14.09 -25.18
C VAL A 568 4.39 13.54 -26.53
N SER A 569 4.58 14.29 -27.61
CA SER A 569 4.16 13.87 -28.95
C SER A 569 4.60 12.44 -29.27
N GLU A 570 5.84 12.10 -28.93
CA GLU A 570 6.43 10.79 -29.16
C GLU A 570 5.72 9.65 -28.40
N GLY A 571 5.23 9.90 -27.18
CA GLY A 571 4.45 8.92 -26.42
C GLY A 571 3.10 8.60 -27.07
N PHE A 572 2.41 9.62 -27.59
CA PHE A 572 1.16 9.43 -28.33
C PHE A 572 1.36 8.80 -29.71
N ARG A 573 2.47 9.11 -30.39
CA ARG A 573 2.84 8.47 -31.66
C ARG A 573 3.01 6.96 -31.48
N LYS A 574 3.79 6.54 -30.49
CA LYS A 574 3.98 5.11 -30.15
C LYS A 574 2.68 4.44 -29.70
N MET A 575 1.80 5.16 -29.01
CA MET A 575 0.47 4.65 -28.65
C MET A 575 -0.43 4.44 -29.86
N ALA A 576 -0.40 5.35 -30.83
CA ALA A 576 -1.12 5.20 -32.09
C ALA A 576 -0.60 3.99 -32.88
N GLU A 577 0.72 3.79 -32.99
CA GLU A 577 1.33 2.64 -33.65
C GLU A 577 0.83 1.30 -33.08
N VAL A 578 0.80 1.17 -31.74
CA VAL A 578 0.29 -0.02 -31.06
C VAL A 578 -1.21 -0.23 -31.32
N LEU A 579 -2.00 0.84 -31.31
CA LEU A 579 -3.45 0.75 -31.50
C LEU A 579 -3.83 0.41 -32.95
N THR A 580 -3.11 0.95 -33.93
CA THR A 580 -3.24 0.56 -35.35
C THR A 580 -2.95 -0.92 -35.52
N PHE A 581 -1.87 -1.40 -34.88
CA PHE A 581 -1.52 -2.83 -34.94
C PHE A 581 -2.62 -3.74 -34.37
N LEU A 582 -3.30 -3.31 -33.30
CA LEU A 582 -4.41 -4.05 -32.70
C LEU A 582 -5.73 -3.94 -33.50
N GLY A 583 -5.74 -3.29 -34.67
CA GLY A 583 -6.95 -3.03 -35.46
C GLY A 583 -7.90 -2.03 -34.82
N LEU A 584 -7.40 -1.19 -33.91
CA LEU A 584 -8.17 -0.16 -33.20
C LEU A 584 -7.98 1.21 -33.87
N ASP A 585 -8.16 1.28 -35.19
CA ASP A 585 -7.80 2.42 -36.03
C ASP A 585 -8.44 3.73 -35.58
N LYS A 586 -9.72 3.71 -35.18
CA LYS A 586 -10.41 4.90 -34.65
C LYS A 586 -9.72 5.48 -33.41
N ARG A 587 -9.17 4.62 -32.54
CA ARG A 587 -8.40 5.06 -31.36
C ARG A 587 -7.00 5.50 -31.76
N ALA A 588 -6.35 4.81 -32.70
CA ALA A 588 -5.04 5.19 -33.20
C ALA A 588 -5.05 6.61 -33.80
N THR A 589 -6.02 6.91 -34.69
CA THR A 589 -6.20 8.25 -35.28
C THR A 589 -6.35 9.33 -34.21
N LYS A 590 -7.11 9.07 -33.13
CA LYS A 590 -7.25 10.00 -32.01
C LYS A 590 -5.91 10.32 -31.35
N TYR A 591 -5.01 9.34 -31.21
CA TYR A 591 -3.70 9.55 -30.61
C TYR A 591 -2.68 10.16 -31.58
N THR A 592 -2.76 9.85 -32.87
CA THR A 592 -1.96 10.54 -33.92
C THR A 592 -2.25 12.04 -33.93
N LEU A 593 -3.53 12.43 -33.94
CA LEU A 593 -3.93 13.85 -33.90
C LEU A 593 -3.45 14.55 -32.64
N LYS A 594 -3.46 13.87 -31.49
CA LYS A 594 -2.90 14.40 -30.24
C LYS A 594 -1.39 14.58 -30.30
N ALA A 595 -0.67 13.63 -30.93
CA ALA A 595 0.77 13.74 -31.12
C ALA A 595 1.13 14.94 -32.03
N GLU A 596 0.39 15.13 -33.12
CA GLU A 596 0.56 16.26 -34.05
C GLU A 596 0.30 17.60 -33.36
N HIS A 597 -0.78 17.69 -32.58
CA HIS A 597 -1.11 18.88 -31.80
C HIS A 597 0.01 19.26 -30.82
N LEU A 598 0.54 18.28 -30.08
CA LEU A 598 1.66 18.53 -29.15
C LEU A 598 2.95 18.94 -29.86
N ASN A 599 3.24 18.38 -31.04
CA ASN A 599 4.38 18.80 -31.86
C ASN A 599 4.23 20.26 -32.31
N GLN A 600 3.02 20.66 -32.73
CA GLN A 600 2.72 22.05 -33.10
C GLN A 600 2.86 23.01 -31.92
N SER A 601 2.59 22.55 -30.70
CA SER A 601 2.81 23.31 -29.45
C SER A 601 4.25 23.28 -28.92
N GLY A 602 5.21 22.70 -29.66
CA GLY A 602 6.63 22.64 -29.26
C GLY A 602 6.97 21.58 -28.21
N ILE A 603 6.03 20.67 -27.90
CA ILE A 603 6.19 19.60 -26.89
C ILE A 603 6.59 18.30 -27.61
N THR A 604 7.78 18.32 -28.20
CA THR A 604 8.27 17.30 -29.16
C THR A 604 9.06 16.18 -28.47
N GLN A 605 10.03 16.53 -27.61
CA GLN A 605 10.81 15.62 -26.76
C GLN A 605 11.25 16.33 -25.47
N SER A 606 11.15 15.68 -24.31
CA SER A 606 11.61 16.21 -23.03
C SER A 606 13.14 16.34 -22.99
N THR A 607 13.67 17.46 -23.50
CA THR A 607 15.05 17.92 -23.25
C THR A 607 15.04 19.35 -22.71
N ALA A 608 14.29 19.60 -21.63
CA ALA A 608 14.39 20.87 -20.90
C ALA A 608 15.44 20.73 -19.79
N THR A 609 16.70 21.05 -20.11
CA THR A 609 17.73 21.33 -19.10
C THR A 609 17.43 22.68 -18.44
N PHE A 610 16.96 22.67 -17.20
CA PHE A 610 16.97 23.86 -16.35
C PHE A 610 18.39 24.08 -15.81
N SER A 611 19.07 25.11 -16.33
CA SER A 611 20.30 25.63 -15.73
C SER A 611 19.94 26.61 -14.61
N PRO A 612 20.51 26.47 -13.40
CA PRO A 612 20.39 27.48 -12.36
C PRO A 612 21.42 28.61 -12.59
N ASN A 613 20.94 29.86 -12.51
CA ASN A 613 21.63 31.17 -12.59
C ASN A 613 21.75 31.72 -14.02
N GLN A 614 21.23 32.92 -14.37
CA GLN A 614 21.56 34.23 -13.80
C GLN A 614 20.55 35.31 -14.24
N GLN A 615 20.20 36.19 -13.29
CA GLN A 615 19.83 37.61 -13.43
C GLN A 615 18.53 38.03 -14.16
N GLY A 616 17.60 38.57 -13.37
CA GLY A 616 17.04 39.91 -13.60
C GLY A 616 15.98 40.07 -14.70
N GLY A 617 14.75 39.64 -14.45
CA GLY A 617 13.57 40.00 -15.24
C GLY A 617 12.30 39.66 -14.45
N SER A 618 11.31 40.55 -14.42
CA SER A 618 10.17 40.46 -13.50
C SER A 618 9.28 39.24 -13.77
N LEU A 619 9.26 38.29 -12.83
CA LEU A 619 8.43 37.08 -12.79
C LEU A 619 6.91 37.30 -12.94
N LYS A 620 6.44 38.55 -12.98
CA LYS A 620 5.01 38.91 -13.00
C LYS A 620 4.37 38.72 -14.39
N SER A 621 5.07 39.01 -15.48
CA SER A 621 4.51 38.89 -16.84
C SER A 621 4.49 37.44 -17.37
N GLU A 622 5.41 36.58 -16.92
CA GLU A 622 5.39 35.15 -17.27
C GLU A 622 4.32 34.38 -16.47
N LEU A 623 4.06 34.78 -15.21
CA LEU A 623 2.94 34.25 -14.43
C LEU A 623 1.57 34.67 -14.98
N GLU A 624 1.42 35.91 -15.45
CA GLU A 624 0.19 36.38 -16.10
C GLU A 624 -0.10 35.62 -17.41
N THR A 625 0.95 35.23 -18.16
CA THR A 625 0.80 34.43 -19.40
C THR A 625 0.45 32.96 -19.14
N MET A 626 0.90 32.37 -18.02
CA MET A 626 0.53 31.00 -17.63
C MET A 626 -0.87 30.92 -17.01
N ILE A 627 -1.34 32.00 -16.38
CA ILE A 627 -2.71 32.12 -15.85
C ILE A 627 -3.74 32.27 -16.99
N ASP A 628 -3.36 32.88 -18.11
CA ASP A 628 -4.21 33.04 -19.31
C ASP A 628 -4.41 31.77 -20.15
N MET A 629 -3.73 30.65 -19.83
CA MET A 629 -4.06 29.33 -20.38
C MET A 629 -5.28 28.67 -19.69
N LYS A 630 -6.02 29.41 -18.87
CA LYS A 630 -7.42 29.11 -18.54
C LYS A 630 -8.33 29.49 -19.72
N ALA A 631 -8.31 28.69 -20.78
CA ALA A 631 -9.42 28.64 -21.73
C ALA A 631 -9.96 27.19 -21.78
N PRO A 632 -11.27 26.99 -21.61
CA PRO A 632 -11.87 25.67 -21.60
C PRO A 632 -11.63 25.03 -22.97
N ILE A 633 -11.14 23.79 -22.97
CA ILE A 633 -11.19 22.96 -24.17
C ILE A 633 -12.67 22.86 -24.53
N SER A 634 -13.07 23.58 -25.58
CA SER A 634 -14.44 23.74 -26.05
C SER A 634 -15.18 22.40 -26.15
N ASP A 635 -16.42 22.38 -25.68
CA ASP A 635 -17.35 21.26 -25.54
C ASP A 635 -17.72 20.50 -26.84
N GLU A 636 -17.09 20.77 -27.98
CA GLU A 636 -17.47 20.19 -29.29
C GLU A 636 -16.66 18.95 -29.70
N LEU A 637 -15.78 18.41 -28.85
CA LEU A 637 -14.89 17.29 -29.22
C LEU A 637 -14.78 16.16 -28.18
N PHE A 638 -15.82 15.95 -27.38
CA PHE A 638 -15.93 14.80 -26.47
C PHE A 638 -16.74 13.64 -27.04
#